data_AF-A0A7X0KU89-F1
#
_entry.id   AF-A0A7X0KU89-F1
#
_cell.length_a   1.000
_cell.length_b   1.000
_cell.length_c   1.000
_cell.angle_alpha   90.00
_cell.angle_beta   90.00
_cell.angle_gamma   90.00
#
_symmetry.space_group_name_H-M   'P 1'
#
loop_
_entity.id
_entity.type
_entity.pdbx_description
1 polymer ?
#
loop_
_entity_poly.entity_id
_entity_poly.type
_entity_poly.pdbx_seq_one_letter_code
_entity_poly.pdbx_strand_id
1 'polypeptide(L)'
;MRNHKFLGAVAVAAGLGLTLAGCASSPSGSTEETAAADPESIVLGLVPSQDVDQLVTDGDTLAGLLSDELGVPVEVNITDNYAGLVVAMQTDQAQIGMFGPIGLVQAQDEAGAVPVLQSVRYGDSVYVTQWFTNDPDTFCLDDIVTETDEDGVDYLFCNGTEEGNVGPLGEDALALVAQDETIAFVDEGSASGYYYPATQLQQLGLDPFDLSGAFFAGGHPNAVRAVYDGDATVGVSYNDARTGLAEETPDIGTEVVVFAHSTLIPNDGVSVSGSLSEEWQQKITDAFLAIADTEEGAAALDAVYEIDGLVPADLDAIDQARAVYENFG
;
A
#
# COMPACT_ATOMS: atom_id res chain seq x y z
N MET A 1 66.56 11.86 14.08
CA MET A 1 67.52 11.64 12.98
C MET A 1 66.89 12.18 11.69
N ARG A 2 67.56 13.15 11.03
CA ARG A 2 67.43 13.67 9.64
C ARG A 2 66.03 14.07 9.13
N ASN A 3 65.72 15.36 8.93
CA ASN A 3 66.06 16.25 7.77
C ASN A 3 65.68 15.61 6.41
N HIS A 4 64.95 16.24 5.46
CA HIS A 4 65.06 17.59 4.87
C HIS A 4 63.69 18.02 4.27
N LYS A 5 63.15 19.23 4.50
CA LYS A 5 63.30 20.48 3.73
C LYS A 5 63.35 20.33 2.20
N PHE A 6 62.32 20.84 1.49
CA PHE A 6 62.50 21.53 0.22
C PHE A 6 61.61 22.78 0.14
N LEU A 7 62.25 23.91 -0.15
CA LEU A 7 61.73 25.25 -0.39
C LEU A 7 61.72 25.51 -1.91
N GLY A 8 60.80 26.34 -2.39
CA GLY A 8 60.86 27.00 -3.70
C GLY A 8 59.51 27.64 -4.03
N ALA A 9 59.22 28.89 -3.61
CA ALA A 9 59.60 30.17 -4.21
C ALA A 9 58.68 30.63 -5.38
N VAL A 10 57.69 31.45 -5.00
CA VAL A 10 57.20 32.72 -5.59
C VAL A 10 57.34 32.95 -7.11
N ALA A 11 56.20 33.24 -7.75
CA ALA A 11 56.10 34.28 -8.79
C ALA A 11 54.71 34.93 -8.76
N VAL A 12 54.65 36.15 -8.23
CA VAL A 12 53.53 37.10 -8.35
C VAL A 12 53.65 37.79 -9.70
N ALA A 13 52.56 37.84 -10.46
CA ALA A 13 52.40 38.76 -11.58
C ALA A 13 51.04 39.44 -11.48
N ALA A 14 51.06 40.66 -10.95
CA ALA A 14 49.96 41.61 -10.99
C ALA A 14 49.93 42.28 -12.37
N GLY A 15 48.78 42.22 -13.05
CA GLY A 15 48.48 42.98 -14.26
C GLY A 15 47.28 43.89 -14.01
N LEU A 16 47.54 45.19 -13.96
CA LEU A 16 46.56 46.27 -13.85
C LEU A 16 45.95 46.62 -15.22
N GLY A 17 44.65 46.90 -15.24
CA GLY A 17 44.05 47.94 -16.08
C GLY A 17 43.10 47.48 -17.20
N LEU A 18 41.80 47.77 -17.05
CA LEU A 18 41.14 48.90 -17.72
C LEU A 18 39.66 48.98 -17.26
N THR A 19 39.25 50.19 -16.88
CA THR A 19 37.87 50.58 -16.54
C THR A 19 37.02 50.76 -17.81
N LEU A 20 35.77 50.29 -17.80
CA LEU A 20 34.66 50.92 -18.53
C LEU A 20 33.33 50.50 -17.90
N ALA A 21 32.60 51.50 -17.38
CA ALA A 21 31.20 51.37 -17.07
C ALA A 21 30.41 51.20 -18.37
N GLY A 22 29.61 50.14 -18.47
CA GLY A 22 28.64 49.91 -19.53
C GLY A 22 27.44 49.19 -18.95
N CYS A 23 26.29 49.85 -18.97
CA CYS A 23 25.00 49.27 -18.61
C CYS A 23 24.77 47.99 -19.42
N ALA A 24 24.62 46.86 -18.73
CA ALA A 24 24.04 45.66 -19.31
C ALA A 24 22.81 45.33 -18.46
N SER A 25 21.66 45.39 -19.11
CA SER A 25 20.36 44.96 -18.61
C SER A 25 20.51 43.66 -17.83
N SER A 26 19.91 43.58 -16.64
CA SER A 26 19.66 42.31 -15.98
C SER A 26 19.09 41.35 -17.02
N PRO A 27 19.71 40.19 -17.29
CA PRO A 27 18.93 39.13 -17.89
C PRO A 27 17.91 38.78 -16.82
N SER A 28 16.66 39.24 -17.01
CA SER A 28 15.53 38.41 -16.62
C SER A 28 15.69 37.13 -17.44
N GLY A 29 16.56 36.25 -16.97
CA GLY A 29 16.40 34.84 -17.24
C GLY A 29 15.15 34.46 -16.50
N SER A 30 14.00 34.59 -17.17
CA SER A 30 13.02 33.55 -17.04
C SER A 30 13.78 32.28 -17.39
N THR A 31 14.13 31.51 -16.37
CA THR A 31 14.23 30.07 -16.52
C THR A 31 12.90 29.66 -17.16
N GLU A 32 12.89 29.57 -18.49
CA GLU A 32 11.96 28.68 -19.17
C GLU A 32 12.38 27.30 -18.66
N GLU A 33 11.78 26.94 -17.54
CA GLU A 33 11.62 25.57 -17.12
C GLU A 33 11.07 24.86 -18.35
N THR A 34 11.94 24.10 -19.00
CA THR A 34 11.60 23.41 -20.24
C THR A 34 10.54 22.43 -19.81
N ALA A 35 9.28 22.69 -20.16
CA ALA A 35 8.16 21.84 -19.79
C ALA A 35 8.57 20.39 -20.07
N ALA A 36 8.49 19.53 -19.06
CA ALA A 36 8.80 18.11 -19.22
C ALA A 36 8.01 17.60 -20.44
N ALA A 37 8.69 16.89 -21.34
CA ALA A 37 8.03 16.35 -22.52
C ALA A 37 6.90 15.41 -22.08
N ASP A 38 5.81 15.40 -22.83
CA ASP A 38 4.71 14.47 -22.58
C ASP A 38 5.23 13.02 -22.60
N PRO A 39 4.79 12.17 -21.67
CA PRO A 39 5.14 10.76 -21.64
C PRO A 39 4.60 10.06 -22.91
N GLU A 40 5.42 9.20 -23.50
CA GLU A 40 5.01 8.39 -24.66
C GLU A 40 4.07 7.25 -24.26
N SER A 41 4.17 6.78 -23.02
CA SER A 41 3.32 5.78 -22.37
C SER A 41 3.33 5.98 -20.85
N ILE A 42 2.38 5.36 -20.17
CA ILE A 42 2.26 5.34 -18.71
C ILE A 42 2.26 3.88 -18.25
N VAL A 43 2.94 3.59 -17.14
CA VAL A 43 2.84 2.28 -16.49
C VAL A 43 2.02 2.40 -15.21
N LEU A 44 0.92 1.62 -15.15
CA LEU A 44 0.11 1.38 -13.96
C LEU A 44 0.68 0.20 -13.18
N GLY A 45 1.22 0.50 -12.01
CA GLY A 45 1.76 -0.50 -11.10
C GLY A 45 0.76 -0.93 -10.03
N LEU A 46 0.68 -2.24 -9.82
CA LEU A 46 -0.24 -2.89 -8.89
C LEU A 46 0.54 -3.80 -7.91
N VAL A 47 0.09 -3.85 -6.64
CA VAL A 47 0.59 -4.77 -5.63
C VAL A 47 -0.13 -6.11 -5.75
N PRO A 48 0.51 -7.25 -5.44
CA PRO A 48 -0.12 -8.56 -5.54
C PRO A 48 -0.99 -8.86 -4.30
N SER A 49 -2.02 -8.05 -4.05
CA SER A 49 -2.87 -8.19 -2.85
C SER A 49 -3.87 -9.35 -2.96
N GLN A 50 -4.24 -9.70 -4.19
CA GLN A 50 -5.20 -10.74 -4.56
C GLN A 50 -4.54 -11.83 -5.41
N ASP A 51 -5.35 -12.73 -5.98
CA ASP A 51 -4.89 -13.66 -7.01
C ASP A 51 -4.30 -12.90 -8.22
N VAL A 52 -3.07 -13.24 -8.58
CA VAL A 52 -2.30 -12.50 -9.59
C VAL A 52 -2.86 -12.69 -10.99
N ASP A 53 -3.33 -13.90 -11.34
CA ASP A 53 -3.85 -14.16 -12.68
C ASP A 53 -5.15 -13.39 -12.92
N GLN A 54 -6.00 -13.30 -11.90
CA GLN A 54 -7.20 -12.46 -11.92
C GLN A 54 -6.83 -10.97 -11.99
N LEU A 55 -5.88 -10.51 -11.16
CA LEU A 55 -5.44 -9.12 -11.12
C LEU A 55 -4.83 -8.64 -12.45
N VAL A 56 -4.16 -9.51 -13.21
CA VAL A 56 -3.67 -9.19 -14.57
C VAL A 56 -4.85 -8.81 -15.47
N THR A 57 -5.91 -9.61 -15.46
CA THR A 57 -7.07 -9.40 -16.33
C THR A 57 -7.82 -8.12 -15.99
N ASP A 58 -8.03 -7.89 -14.69
CA ASP A 58 -8.75 -6.72 -14.20
C ASP A 58 -7.93 -5.44 -14.36
N GLY A 59 -6.62 -5.53 -14.08
CA GLY A 59 -5.66 -4.47 -14.32
C GLY A 59 -5.61 -4.04 -15.78
N ASP A 60 -5.60 -4.99 -16.73
CA ASP A 60 -5.59 -4.70 -18.17
C ASP A 60 -6.86 -3.95 -18.60
N THR A 61 -8.00 -4.28 -18.00
CA THR A 61 -9.26 -3.59 -18.25
C THR A 61 -9.18 -2.14 -17.77
N LEU A 62 -8.73 -1.91 -16.53
CA LEU A 62 -8.54 -0.56 -15.99
C LEU A 62 -7.52 0.26 -16.79
N ALA A 63 -6.40 -0.37 -17.21
CA ALA A 63 -5.39 0.27 -18.06
C ALA A 63 -5.96 0.68 -19.41
N GLY A 64 -6.85 -0.13 -20.01
CA GLY A 64 -7.56 0.24 -21.24
C GLY A 64 -8.37 1.54 -21.07
N LEU A 65 -9.15 1.64 -19.99
CA LEU A 65 -9.95 2.84 -19.69
C LEU A 65 -9.06 4.06 -19.44
N LEU A 66 -7.98 3.90 -18.68
CA LEU A 66 -6.99 4.96 -18.46
C LEU A 66 -6.32 5.37 -19.78
N SER A 67 -6.00 4.43 -20.65
CA SER A 67 -5.40 4.72 -21.95
C SER A 67 -6.32 5.56 -22.83
N ASP A 68 -7.61 5.26 -22.83
CA ASP A 68 -8.62 6.01 -23.59
C ASP A 68 -8.79 7.45 -23.07
N GLU A 69 -8.81 7.63 -21.75
CA GLU A 69 -8.96 8.95 -21.11
C GLU A 69 -7.67 9.80 -21.21
N LEU A 70 -6.50 9.16 -21.06
CA LEU A 70 -5.20 9.86 -21.11
C LEU A 70 -4.71 10.12 -22.54
N GLY A 71 -5.16 9.34 -23.52
CA GLY A 71 -4.75 9.44 -24.91
C GLY A 71 -3.31 8.97 -25.18
N VAL A 72 -2.72 8.22 -24.24
CA VAL A 72 -1.42 7.55 -24.36
C VAL A 72 -1.57 6.10 -23.90
N PRO A 73 -0.79 5.14 -24.42
CA PRO A 73 -0.85 3.76 -23.96
C PRO A 73 -0.58 3.66 -22.46
N VAL A 74 -1.40 2.87 -21.77
CA VAL A 74 -1.20 2.49 -20.37
C VAL A 74 -0.89 1.00 -20.33
N GLU A 75 0.24 0.64 -19.73
CA GLU A 75 0.67 -0.74 -19.52
C GLU A 75 0.54 -1.11 -18.05
N VAL A 76 0.18 -2.37 -17.75
CA VAL A 76 0.08 -2.87 -16.38
C VAL A 76 1.40 -3.53 -15.96
N ASN A 77 1.84 -3.24 -14.74
CA ASN A 77 2.94 -3.91 -14.08
C ASN A 77 2.50 -4.39 -12.69
N ILE A 78 2.17 -5.67 -12.57
CA ILE A 78 1.95 -6.29 -11.26
C ILE A 78 3.30 -6.72 -10.72
N THR A 79 3.63 -6.21 -9.55
CA THR A 79 4.92 -6.48 -8.91
C THR A 79 4.91 -7.77 -8.09
N ASP A 80 6.09 -8.37 -7.89
CA ASP A 80 6.22 -9.64 -7.17
C ASP A 80 5.88 -9.51 -5.66
N ASN A 81 5.96 -8.31 -5.10
CA ASN A 81 5.63 -7.98 -3.71
C ASN A 81 5.37 -6.48 -3.56
N TYR A 82 4.86 -6.05 -2.40
CA TYR A 82 4.44 -4.68 -2.17
C TYR A 82 5.60 -3.68 -2.26
N ALA A 83 6.77 -4.03 -1.71
CA ALA A 83 7.97 -3.20 -1.78
C ALA A 83 8.48 -3.05 -3.23
N GLY A 84 8.25 -4.05 -4.07
CA GLY A 84 8.60 -4.04 -5.49
C GLY A 84 7.95 -2.88 -6.24
N LEU A 85 6.70 -2.53 -5.91
CA LEU A 85 6.02 -1.41 -6.54
C LEU A 85 6.62 -0.05 -6.14
N VAL A 86 7.05 0.09 -4.88
CA VAL A 86 7.78 1.30 -4.43
C VAL A 86 9.08 1.45 -5.22
N VAL A 87 9.85 0.36 -5.37
CA VAL A 87 11.09 0.35 -6.16
C VAL A 87 10.81 0.63 -7.65
N ALA A 88 9.72 0.10 -8.19
CA ALA A 88 9.33 0.37 -9.58
C ALA A 88 9.08 1.87 -9.80
N MET A 89 8.41 2.55 -8.87
CA MET A 89 8.24 4.01 -8.93
C MET A 89 9.56 4.76 -8.76
N GLN A 90 10.42 4.36 -7.81
CA GLN A 90 11.75 4.97 -7.60
C GLN A 90 12.63 4.92 -8.85
N THR A 91 12.48 3.86 -9.64
CA THR A 91 13.28 3.60 -10.83
C THR A 91 12.59 3.98 -12.13
N ASP A 92 11.47 4.71 -12.05
CA ASP A 92 10.65 5.19 -13.18
C ASP A 92 10.12 4.05 -14.08
N GLN A 93 9.99 2.84 -13.51
CA GLN A 93 9.35 1.68 -14.12
C GLN A 93 7.83 1.64 -13.88
N ALA A 94 7.30 2.53 -13.04
CA ALA A 94 5.87 2.77 -12.85
C ALA A 94 5.62 4.28 -12.65
N GLN A 95 4.65 4.84 -13.37
CA GLN A 95 4.26 6.25 -13.23
C GLN A 95 3.01 6.42 -12.36
N ILE A 96 2.20 5.37 -12.24
CA ILE A 96 1.05 5.30 -11.35
C ILE A 96 1.27 4.08 -10.46
N GLY A 97 1.06 4.23 -9.16
CA GLY A 97 1.07 3.11 -8.23
C GLY A 97 -0.20 3.10 -7.40
N MET A 98 -0.88 1.95 -7.35
CA MET A 98 -1.99 1.72 -6.43
C MET A 98 -1.48 0.92 -5.24
N PHE A 99 -1.54 1.53 -4.05
CA PHE A 99 -0.92 0.99 -2.83
C PHE A 99 -1.89 0.94 -1.67
N GLY A 100 -1.63 0.00 -0.76
CA GLY A 100 -2.06 0.16 0.62
C GLY A 100 -1.37 1.34 1.32
N PRO A 101 -1.85 1.78 2.49
CA PRO A 101 -1.43 3.03 3.11
C PRO A 101 0.06 3.09 3.47
N ILE A 102 0.67 1.96 3.85
CA ILE A 102 2.12 1.90 4.08
C ILE A 102 2.91 2.09 2.78
N GLY A 103 2.45 1.48 1.69
CA GLY A 103 3.05 1.68 0.37
C GLY A 103 2.91 3.12 -0.13
N LEU A 104 1.80 3.81 0.18
CA LEU A 104 1.64 5.25 -0.11
C LEU A 104 2.70 6.09 0.63
N VAL A 105 2.94 5.80 1.91
CA VAL A 105 4.00 6.47 2.70
C VAL A 105 5.37 6.23 2.07
N GLN A 106 5.71 4.97 1.80
CA GLN A 106 7.01 4.61 1.23
C GLN A 106 7.22 5.20 -0.17
N ALA A 107 6.20 5.16 -1.03
CA ALA A 107 6.25 5.77 -2.35
C ALA A 107 6.46 7.28 -2.26
N GLN A 108 5.77 7.96 -1.33
CA GLN A 108 5.95 9.39 -1.11
C GLN A 108 7.37 9.72 -0.63
N ASP A 109 7.87 8.99 0.36
CA ASP A 109 9.14 9.28 1.03
C ASP A 109 10.36 8.91 0.22
N GLU A 110 10.30 7.74 -0.42
CA GLU A 110 11.45 7.12 -1.03
C GLU A 110 11.46 7.32 -2.55
N ALA A 111 10.29 7.37 -3.19
CA ALA A 111 10.16 7.59 -4.64
C ALA A 111 9.83 9.04 -5.01
N GLY A 112 9.49 9.90 -4.04
CA GLY A 112 8.98 11.23 -4.31
C GLY A 112 7.63 11.20 -5.03
N ALA A 113 6.87 10.11 -4.91
CA ALA A 113 5.53 10.01 -5.46
C ALA A 113 4.57 10.95 -4.74
N VAL A 114 3.48 11.30 -5.41
CA VAL A 114 2.45 12.20 -4.89
C VAL A 114 1.17 11.38 -4.72
N PRO A 115 0.72 11.11 -3.49
CA PRO A 115 -0.61 10.55 -3.24
C PRO A 115 -1.67 11.53 -3.71
N VAL A 116 -2.55 11.10 -4.61
CA VAL A 116 -3.58 11.96 -5.25
C VAL A 116 -4.99 11.53 -4.92
N LEU A 117 -5.24 10.23 -4.77
CA LEU A 117 -6.56 9.68 -4.50
C LEU A 117 -6.51 8.63 -3.38
N GLN A 118 -7.63 8.46 -2.70
CA GLN A 118 -7.90 7.43 -1.71
C GLN A 118 -9.18 6.69 -2.09
N SER A 119 -9.21 5.38 -1.87
CA SER A 119 -10.38 4.55 -2.13
C SER A 119 -11.43 4.66 -1.02
N VAL A 120 -12.68 4.60 -1.44
CA VAL A 120 -13.84 4.38 -0.59
C VAL A 120 -14.36 2.98 -0.91
N ARG A 121 -14.58 2.17 0.12
CA ARG A 121 -15.15 0.82 0.03
C ARG A 121 -16.32 0.71 0.99
N TYR A 122 -17.44 0.22 0.50
CA TYR A 122 -18.70 0.07 1.22
C TYR A 122 -19.16 1.35 1.94
N GLY A 123 -18.80 2.52 1.38
CA GLY A 123 -19.10 3.84 1.95
C GLY A 123 -18.10 4.34 3.02
N ASP A 124 -17.08 3.57 3.35
CA ASP A 124 -16.03 3.93 4.32
C ASP A 124 -14.68 4.18 3.64
N SER A 125 -13.88 5.06 4.25
CA SER A 125 -12.50 5.39 3.84
C SER A 125 -11.45 4.72 4.74
N VAL A 126 -11.91 3.83 5.61
CA VAL A 126 -11.11 3.11 6.59
C VAL A 126 -11.50 1.64 6.61
N TYR A 127 -10.58 0.81 7.07
CA TYR A 127 -10.76 -0.63 7.23
C TYR A 127 -9.97 -1.11 8.46
N VAL A 128 -9.89 -2.41 8.69
CA VAL A 128 -9.10 -3.00 9.78
C VAL A 128 -8.23 -4.16 9.31
N THR A 129 -7.21 -4.48 10.10
CA THR A 129 -6.66 -5.83 10.08
C THR A 129 -7.68 -6.76 10.71
N GLN A 130 -7.96 -7.86 10.04
CA GLN A 130 -8.72 -8.98 10.57
C GLN A 130 -7.74 -10.06 11.03
N TRP A 131 -7.83 -10.46 12.30
CA TRP A 131 -7.15 -11.64 12.83
C TRP A 131 -8.10 -12.82 12.85
N PHE A 132 -7.65 -13.96 12.34
CA PHE A 132 -8.47 -15.17 12.26
C PHE A 132 -7.69 -16.43 12.63
N THR A 133 -8.41 -17.48 13.01
CA THR A 133 -7.86 -18.74 13.50
C THR A 133 -8.69 -19.95 13.07
N ASN A 134 -8.06 -21.13 13.08
CA ASN A 134 -8.72 -22.43 13.05
C ASN A 134 -8.79 -23.09 14.45
N ASP A 135 -8.37 -22.38 15.51
CA ASP A 135 -8.39 -22.81 16.91
C ASP A 135 -9.28 -21.88 17.76
N PRO A 136 -10.61 -21.88 17.51
CA PRO A 136 -11.53 -21.02 18.26
C PRO A 136 -11.60 -21.38 19.76
N ASP A 137 -11.24 -22.60 20.15
CA ASP A 137 -11.19 -23.02 21.56
C ASP A 137 -10.15 -22.21 22.36
N THR A 138 -9.12 -21.71 21.70
CA THR A 138 -8.08 -20.85 22.31
C THR A 138 -8.44 -19.38 22.19
N PHE A 139 -8.85 -18.91 21.01
CA PHE A 139 -8.93 -17.47 20.73
C PHE A 139 -10.34 -16.87 20.84
N CYS A 140 -11.42 -17.65 20.87
CA CYS A 140 -12.76 -17.12 21.14
C CYS A 140 -13.04 -17.12 22.65
N LEU A 141 -13.09 -15.92 23.23
CA LEU A 141 -13.31 -15.72 24.66
C LEU A 141 -14.79 -15.54 25.02
N ASP A 142 -15.64 -15.36 24.00
CA ASP A 142 -17.09 -15.30 24.09
C ASP A 142 -17.76 -16.30 23.12
N ASP A 143 -19.08 -16.19 23.00
CA ASP A 143 -19.86 -17.06 22.13
C ASP A 143 -19.59 -16.69 20.66
N ILE A 144 -19.33 -17.72 19.83
CA ILE A 144 -19.20 -17.54 18.38
C ILE A 144 -20.53 -17.07 17.78
N VAL A 145 -20.45 -16.02 16.96
CA VAL A 145 -21.54 -15.45 16.17
C VAL A 145 -21.39 -15.91 14.72
N THR A 146 -22.52 -16.19 14.07
CA THR A 146 -22.59 -16.52 12.65
C THR A 146 -23.30 -15.42 11.90
N GLU A 147 -22.64 -14.85 10.90
CA GLU A 147 -23.26 -13.95 9.92
C GLU A 147 -23.34 -14.67 8.58
N THR A 148 -24.47 -14.52 7.89
CA THR A 148 -24.70 -15.13 6.58
C THR A 148 -24.74 -14.03 5.52
N ASP A 149 -23.93 -14.14 4.48
CA ASP A 149 -23.94 -13.18 3.38
C ASP A 149 -25.16 -13.32 2.46
N GLU A 150 -25.24 -12.48 1.43
CA GLU A 150 -26.36 -12.47 0.48
C GLU A 150 -26.44 -13.73 -0.41
N ASP A 151 -25.32 -14.44 -0.58
CA ASP A 151 -25.21 -15.69 -1.32
C ASP A 151 -25.49 -16.92 -0.45
N GLY A 152 -25.66 -16.73 0.87
CA GLY A 152 -25.98 -17.77 1.82
C GLY A 152 -24.77 -18.49 2.39
N VAL A 153 -23.58 -17.89 2.31
CA VAL A 153 -22.35 -18.39 2.92
C VAL A 153 -22.28 -17.91 4.37
N ASP A 154 -22.02 -18.84 5.28
CA ASP A 154 -21.89 -18.55 6.71
C ASP A 154 -20.44 -18.20 7.07
N TYR A 155 -20.26 -17.12 7.82
CA TYR A 155 -18.99 -16.66 8.36
C TYR A 155 -19.05 -16.60 9.89
N LEU A 156 -18.00 -17.10 10.53
CA LEU A 156 -17.90 -17.15 11.98
C LEU A 156 -17.01 -16.03 12.53
N PHE A 157 -17.48 -15.43 13.62
CA PHE A 157 -16.85 -14.33 14.33
C PHE A 157 -16.95 -14.57 15.84
N CYS A 158 -16.05 -13.98 16.61
CA CYS A 158 -16.11 -13.96 18.07
C CYS A 158 -15.39 -12.72 18.61
N ASN A 159 -15.48 -12.47 19.91
CA ASN A 159 -14.91 -11.30 20.59
C ASN A 159 -15.43 -9.96 20.06
N GLY A 160 -16.68 -9.94 19.57
CA GLY A 160 -17.36 -8.75 19.03
C GLY A 160 -16.96 -8.36 17.61
N THR A 161 -16.24 -9.22 16.87
CA THR A 161 -15.73 -8.90 15.53
C THR A 161 -16.75 -9.05 14.41
N GLU A 162 -18.00 -9.43 14.71
CA GLU A 162 -19.10 -9.48 13.72
C GLU A 162 -19.44 -8.07 13.18
N GLU A 163 -19.07 -7.01 13.90
CA GLU A 163 -19.19 -5.64 13.41
C GLU A 163 -17.98 -5.28 12.52
N GLY A 164 -18.22 -5.11 11.22
CA GLY A 164 -17.21 -4.64 10.27
C GLY A 164 -16.76 -3.19 10.51
N ASN A 165 -15.53 -2.85 10.09
CA ASN A 165 -14.93 -1.51 10.20
C ASN A 165 -14.97 -0.88 11.62
N VAL A 166 -14.91 -1.71 12.66
CA VAL A 166 -14.76 -1.28 14.05
C VAL A 166 -13.51 -1.93 14.65
N GLY A 167 -12.73 -1.15 15.39
CA GLY A 167 -11.50 -1.62 16.00
C GLY A 167 -10.81 -0.60 16.91
N PRO A 168 -9.93 -1.05 17.82
CA PRO A 168 -9.51 -2.43 18.01
C PRO A 168 -10.56 -3.27 18.76
N LEU A 169 -10.61 -4.56 18.44
CA LEU A 169 -11.50 -5.55 19.06
C LEU A 169 -10.72 -6.84 19.32
N GLY A 170 -11.13 -7.64 20.31
CA GLY A 170 -10.48 -8.92 20.59
C GLY A 170 -9.05 -8.85 21.16
N GLU A 171 -8.62 -7.70 21.68
CA GLU A 171 -7.26 -7.51 22.22
C GLU A 171 -6.89 -8.51 23.34
N ASP A 172 -7.87 -8.88 24.18
CA ASP A 172 -7.66 -9.89 25.24
C ASP A 172 -7.36 -11.28 24.67
N ALA A 173 -7.95 -11.63 23.51
CA ALA A 173 -7.66 -12.87 22.80
C ALA A 173 -6.31 -12.79 22.09
N LEU A 174 -5.97 -11.62 21.52
CA LEU A 174 -4.67 -11.40 20.90
C LEU A 174 -3.51 -11.54 21.91
N ALA A 175 -3.74 -11.21 23.18
CA ALA A 175 -2.77 -11.43 24.26
C ALA A 175 -2.43 -12.92 24.52
N LEU A 176 -3.18 -13.85 23.94
CA LEU A 176 -2.89 -15.29 24.00
C LEU A 176 -1.90 -15.75 22.93
N VAL A 177 -1.64 -14.93 21.91
CA VAL A 177 -0.64 -15.23 20.87
C VAL A 177 0.75 -15.32 21.49
N ALA A 178 1.44 -16.43 21.21
CA ALA A 178 2.80 -16.67 21.68
C ALA A 178 3.87 -16.13 20.71
N GLN A 179 5.10 -15.95 21.20
CA GLN A 179 6.25 -15.52 20.38
C GLN A 179 6.60 -16.53 19.26
N ASP A 180 6.36 -17.81 19.52
CA ASP A 180 6.55 -18.92 18.58
C ASP A 180 5.24 -19.38 17.91
N GLU A 181 4.17 -18.58 18.01
CA GLU A 181 2.90 -18.86 17.34
C GLU A 181 3.10 -18.97 15.83
N THR A 182 2.37 -19.89 15.20
CA THR A 182 2.41 -20.04 13.75
C THR A 182 1.45 -19.06 13.12
N ILE A 183 1.97 -17.93 12.65
CA ILE A 183 1.21 -16.80 12.10
C ILE A 183 1.44 -16.68 10.59
N ALA A 184 0.37 -16.71 9.80
CA ALA A 184 0.40 -16.37 8.39
C ALA A 184 0.18 -14.86 8.20
N PHE A 185 1.27 -14.12 8.01
CA PHE A 185 1.24 -12.74 7.52
C PHE A 185 1.06 -12.71 6.00
N VAL A 186 0.74 -11.53 5.46
CA VAL A 186 0.53 -11.36 4.01
C VAL A 186 1.85 -11.09 3.32
N ASP A 187 2.39 -9.88 3.48
CA ASP A 187 3.65 -9.43 2.88
C ASP A 187 4.29 -8.38 3.80
N GLU A 188 5.62 -8.27 3.76
CA GLU A 188 6.39 -7.33 4.57
C GLU A 188 6.00 -5.87 4.33
N GLY A 189 5.49 -5.51 3.15
CA GLY A 189 5.00 -4.17 2.82
C GLY A 189 3.53 -3.92 3.13
N SER A 190 2.80 -4.93 3.64
CA SER A 190 1.34 -4.84 3.82
C SER A 190 0.95 -4.12 5.11
N ALA A 191 0.00 -3.18 5.00
CA ALA A 191 -0.52 -2.44 6.15
C ALA A 191 -1.28 -3.36 7.12
N SER A 192 -2.43 -3.90 6.69
CA SER A 192 -3.20 -4.87 7.48
C SER A 192 -2.54 -6.23 7.57
N GLY A 193 -1.73 -6.59 6.59
CA GLY A 193 -1.10 -7.89 6.52
C GLY A 193 0.21 -8.03 7.29
N TYR A 194 0.76 -6.94 7.84
CA TYR A 194 1.98 -6.98 8.65
C TYR A 194 2.13 -5.79 9.62
N TYR A 195 2.19 -4.54 9.15
CA TYR A 195 2.58 -3.39 10.00
C TYR A 195 1.64 -3.14 11.20
N TYR A 196 0.33 -3.12 10.95
CA TYR A 196 -0.67 -2.94 12.02
C TYR A 196 -0.74 -4.14 12.96
N PRO A 197 -0.81 -5.40 12.50
CA PRO A 197 -0.82 -6.54 13.41
C PRO A 197 0.51 -6.68 14.18
N ALA A 198 1.65 -6.45 13.56
CA ALA A 198 2.95 -6.45 14.24
C ALA A 198 3.02 -5.36 15.32
N THR A 199 2.40 -4.19 15.08
CA THR A 199 2.28 -3.13 16.09
C THR A 199 1.43 -3.58 17.28
N GLN A 200 0.32 -4.29 17.05
CA GLN A 200 -0.50 -4.84 18.14
C GLN A 200 0.29 -5.87 18.95
N LEU A 201 0.99 -6.81 18.30
CA LEU A 201 1.84 -7.79 18.99
C LEU A 201 2.95 -7.11 19.81
N GLN A 202 3.58 -6.06 19.28
CA GLN A 202 4.58 -5.28 19.99
C GLN A 202 4.01 -4.61 21.25
N GLN A 203 2.80 -4.06 21.18
CA GLN A 203 2.12 -3.45 22.33
C GLN A 203 1.79 -4.46 23.43
N LEU A 204 1.61 -5.73 23.05
CA LEU A 204 1.43 -6.86 23.97
C LEU A 204 2.76 -7.41 24.53
N GLY A 205 3.90 -6.85 24.12
CA GLY A 205 5.22 -7.17 24.62
C GLY A 205 5.94 -8.30 23.86
N LEU A 206 5.41 -8.72 22.71
CA LEU A 206 6.10 -9.61 21.77
C LEU A 206 7.12 -8.82 20.96
N ASP A 207 8.16 -9.49 20.48
CA ASP A 207 9.11 -8.88 19.53
C ASP A 207 8.62 -9.17 18.10
N PRO A 208 8.10 -8.16 17.36
CA PRO A 208 7.60 -8.38 16.00
C PRO A 208 8.71 -8.75 15.00
N PHE A 209 9.99 -8.55 15.35
CA PHE A 209 11.13 -8.92 14.51
C PHE A 209 11.69 -10.31 14.80
N ASP A 210 11.17 -11.00 15.83
CA ASP A 210 11.60 -12.35 16.24
C ASP A 210 10.41 -13.32 16.42
N LEU A 211 9.40 -13.21 15.55
CA LEU A 211 8.25 -14.12 15.53
C LEU A 211 8.63 -15.44 14.83
N SER A 212 9.26 -16.33 15.57
CA SER A 212 9.95 -17.51 14.99
C SER A 212 9.05 -18.53 14.28
N GLY A 213 7.75 -18.54 14.57
CA GLY A 213 6.75 -19.39 13.91
C GLY A 213 6.04 -18.72 12.73
N ALA A 214 6.23 -17.42 12.54
CA ALA A 214 5.53 -16.66 11.52
C ALA A 214 6.18 -16.79 10.14
N PHE A 215 5.36 -16.60 9.10
CA PHE A 215 5.80 -16.54 7.71
C PHE A 215 4.91 -15.60 6.89
N PHE A 216 5.38 -15.23 5.70
CA PHE A 216 4.62 -14.42 4.74
C PHE A 216 4.01 -15.31 3.65
N ALA A 217 2.69 -15.26 3.51
CA ALA A 217 1.91 -16.05 2.56
C ALA A 217 1.85 -15.40 1.16
N GLY A 218 2.27 -14.16 1.02
CA GLY A 218 2.38 -13.40 -0.23
C GLY A 218 1.08 -12.77 -0.74
N GLY A 219 -0.06 -13.00 -0.09
CA GLY A 219 -1.36 -12.46 -0.50
C GLY A 219 -2.45 -12.68 0.54
N HIS A 220 -3.49 -11.85 0.54
CA HIS A 220 -4.56 -11.94 1.55
C HIS A 220 -5.32 -13.28 1.48
N PRO A 221 -5.74 -13.77 0.28
CA PRO A 221 -6.35 -15.09 0.18
C PRO A 221 -5.41 -16.22 0.64
N ASN A 222 -4.10 -16.10 0.38
CA ASN A 222 -3.13 -17.11 0.79
C ASN A 222 -2.96 -17.19 2.32
N ALA A 223 -3.05 -16.07 3.04
CA ALA A 223 -3.02 -16.07 4.50
C ALA A 223 -4.24 -16.76 5.10
N VAL A 224 -5.44 -16.51 4.53
CA VAL A 224 -6.68 -17.22 4.91
C VAL A 224 -6.54 -18.71 4.61
N ARG A 225 -6.04 -19.06 3.42
CA ARG A 225 -5.82 -20.43 2.99
C ARG A 225 -4.86 -21.19 3.90
N ALA A 226 -3.77 -20.54 4.33
CA ALA A 226 -2.80 -21.15 5.24
C ALA A 226 -3.42 -21.56 6.59
N VAL A 227 -4.35 -20.75 7.13
CA VAL A 227 -5.08 -21.09 8.35
C VAL A 227 -6.09 -22.20 8.08
N TYR A 228 -6.84 -22.13 6.98
CA TYR A 228 -7.78 -23.18 6.58
C TYR A 228 -7.12 -24.56 6.40
N ASP A 229 -5.97 -24.60 5.72
CA ASP A 229 -5.23 -25.84 5.45
C ASP A 229 -4.47 -26.36 6.69
N GLY A 230 -4.42 -25.59 7.78
CA GLY A 230 -3.75 -25.95 9.03
C GLY A 230 -2.24 -25.73 9.03
N ASP A 231 -1.72 -25.00 8.04
CA ASP A 231 -0.31 -24.58 7.96
C ASP A 231 0.00 -23.44 8.95
N ALA A 232 -1.01 -22.69 9.36
CA ALA A 232 -0.94 -21.69 10.42
C ALA A 232 -2.11 -21.83 11.41
N THR A 233 -1.89 -21.43 12.66
CA THR A 233 -2.94 -21.39 13.69
C THR A 233 -3.65 -20.03 13.67
N VAL A 234 -2.91 -18.97 13.35
CA VAL A 234 -3.41 -17.61 13.25
C VAL A 234 -3.02 -17.02 11.90
N GLY A 235 -3.86 -16.16 11.34
CA GLY A 235 -3.55 -15.41 10.14
C GLY A 235 -4.13 -14.02 10.18
N VAL A 236 -3.67 -13.16 9.27
CA VAL A 236 -4.14 -11.79 9.15
C VAL A 236 -4.50 -11.42 7.71
N SER A 237 -5.49 -10.55 7.55
CA SER A 237 -5.90 -9.98 6.27
C SER A 237 -6.53 -8.59 6.43
N TYR A 238 -6.94 -7.97 5.32
CA TYR A 238 -7.99 -6.94 5.38
C TYR A 238 -9.36 -7.62 5.67
N ASN A 239 -10.34 -6.83 6.08
CA ASN A 239 -11.72 -7.30 6.31
C ASN A 239 -12.56 -7.25 5.01
N ASP A 240 -13.15 -8.33 4.49
CA ASP A 240 -12.97 -9.74 4.87
C ASP A 240 -12.48 -10.55 3.65
N ALA A 241 -11.20 -10.94 3.66
CA ALA A 241 -10.59 -11.70 2.57
C ALA A 241 -11.12 -13.15 2.44
N ARG A 242 -11.93 -13.65 3.39
CA ARG A 242 -12.56 -14.98 3.27
C ARG A 242 -13.59 -15.04 2.14
N THR A 243 -14.24 -13.91 1.83
CA THR A 243 -15.32 -13.85 0.83
C THR A 243 -14.82 -14.21 -0.56
N GLY A 244 -13.64 -13.73 -0.95
CA GLY A 244 -13.01 -14.06 -2.24
C GLY A 244 -12.66 -15.54 -2.43
N LEU A 245 -12.68 -16.34 -1.36
CA LEU A 245 -12.42 -17.79 -1.40
C LEU A 245 -13.70 -18.63 -1.34
N ALA A 246 -14.84 -18.03 -1.02
CA ALA A 246 -16.07 -18.76 -0.69
C ALA A 246 -16.66 -19.52 -1.89
N GLU A 247 -16.48 -19.02 -3.12
CA GLU A 247 -16.94 -19.72 -4.32
C GLU A 247 -16.22 -21.07 -4.50
N GLU A 248 -14.90 -21.09 -4.30
CA GLU A 248 -14.07 -22.29 -4.48
C GLU A 248 -14.05 -23.18 -3.23
N THR A 249 -14.16 -22.56 -2.04
CA THR A 249 -14.11 -23.21 -0.72
C THR A 249 -15.31 -22.76 0.12
N PRO A 250 -16.51 -23.34 -0.07
CA PRO A 250 -17.74 -22.84 0.55
C PRO A 250 -17.82 -22.93 2.08
N ASP A 251 -16.96 -23.72 2.73
CA ASP A 251 -16.87 -23.84 4.18
C ASP A 251 -15.78 -22.96 4.81
N ILE A 252 -15.08 -22.14 4.00
CA ILE A 252 -13.97 -21.27 4.45
C ILE A 252 -14.39 -20.36 5.62
N GLY A 253 -15.61 -19.79 5.54
CA GLY A 253 -16.15 -18.90 6.57
C GLY A 253 -16.47 -19.60 7.89
N THR A 254 -16.66 -20.92 7.89
CA THR A 254 -16.96 -21.72 9.09
C THR A 254 -15.76 -22.46 9.67
N GLU A 255 -14.71 -22.69 8.89
CA GLU A 255 -13.48 -23.32 9.35
C GLU A 255 -12.42 -22.29 9.79
N VAL A 256 -12.54 -21.03 9.35
CA VAL A 256 -11.66 -19.92 9.73
C VAL A 256 -12.46 -18.84 10.44
N VAL A 257 -12.28 -18.72 11.76
CA VAL A 257 -13.04 -17.84 12.65
C VAL A 257 -12.27 -16.55 12.91
N VAL A 258 -12.94 -15.41 12.77
CA VAL A 258 -12.36 -14.09 13.10
C VAL A 258 -12.49 -13.84 14.60
N PHE A 259 -11.41 -13.38 15.23
CA PHE A 259 -11.36 -13.22 16.68
C PHE A 259 -10.79 -11.88 17.16
N ALA A 260 -10.15 -11.07 16.31
CA ALA A 260 -9.69 -9.73 16.69
C ALA A 260 -9.58 -8.79 15.47
N HIS A 261 -9.68 -7.48 15.73
CA HIS A 261 -9.46 -6.41 14.75
C HIS A 261 -8.38 -5.44 15.23
N SER A 262 -7.58 -4.90 14.31
CA SER A 262 -6.70 -3.76 14.63
C SER A 262 -7.48 -2.47 14.87
N THR A 263 -6.77 -1.41 15.27
CA THR A 263 -7.26 -0.04 15.07
C THR A 263 -7.60 0.21 13.60
N LEU A 264 -8.43 1.22 13.34
CA LEU A 264 -8.77 1.65 11.99
C LEU A 264 -7.53 2.03 11.18
N ILE A 265 -7.53 1.60 9.93
CA ILE A 265 -6.48 1.79 8.93
C ILE A 265 -7.06 2.66 7.82
N PRO A 266 -6.39 3.74 7.38
CA PRO A 266 -6.79 4.47 6.18
C PRO A 266 -6.79 3.56 4.95
N ASN A 267 -7.82 3.66 4.11
CA ASN A 267 -7.89 2.90 2.87
C ASN A 267 -6.71 3.16 1.93
N ASP A 268 -6.60 2.25 0.97
CA ASP A 268 -5.65 2.26 -0.13
C ASP A 268 -5.80 3.53 -0.98
N GLY A 269 -4.84 3.77 -1.87
CA GLY A 269 -4.86 4.97 -2.69
C GLY A 269 -4.02 4.88 -3.94
N VAL A 270 -4.11 5.95 -4.72
CA VAL A 270 -3.37 6.14 -5.96
C VAL A 270 -2.29 7.17 -5.72
N SER A 271 -1.05 6.82 -6.04
CA SER A 271 0.08 7.74 -6.11
C SER A 271 0.56 7.87 -7.55
N VAL A 272 0.96 9.09 -7.91
CA VAL A 272 1.56 9.40 -9.22
C VAL A 272 3.02 9.76 -9.05
N SER A 273 3.86 9.43 -10.02
CA SER A 273 5.28 9.74 -9.96
C SER A 273 5.53 11.25 -9.89
N GLY A 274 6.37 11.68 -8.96
CA GLY A 274 6.82 13.08 -8.86
C GLY A 274 7.74 13.52 -10.00
N SER A 275 8.18 12.61 -10.87
CA SER A 275 8.92 12.96 -12.10
C SER A 275 8.01 13.52 -13.20
N LEU A 276 6.70 13.26 -13.13
CA LEU A 276 5.71 13.82 -14.05
C LEU A 276 5.47 15.31 -13.78
N SER A 277 5.14 16.07 -14.83
CA SER A 277 4.69 17.46 -14.65
C SER A 277 3.40 17.52 -13.83
N GLU A 278 3.17 18.64 -13.13
CA GLU A 278 1.92 18.87 -12.40
C GLU A 278 0.68 18.72 -13.30
N GLU A 279 0.79 19.10 -14.58
CA GLU A 279 -0.26 18.90 -15.58
C GLU A 279 -0.58 17.41 -15.78
N TRP A 280 0.43 16.54 -15.88
CA TRP A 280 0.22 15.10 -16.02
C TRP A 280 -0.26 14.44 -14.74
N GLN A 281 0.23 14.87 -13.58
CA GLN A 281 -0.28 14.41 -12.28
C GLN A 281 -1.78 14.72 -12.14
N GLN A 282 -2.20 15.94 -12.49
CA GLN A 282 -3.60 16.33 -12.49
C GLN A 282 -4.41 15.55 -13.52
N LYS A 283 -3.89 15.40 -14.74
CA LYS A 283 -4.57 14.66 -15.81
C LYS A 283 -4.83 13.20 -15.44
N ILE A 284 -3.86 12.53 -14.80
CA ILE A 284 -4.03 11.17 -14.28
C ILE A 284 -5.08 11.13 -13.17
N THR A 285 -5.03 12.07 -12.24
CA THR A 285 -6.01 12.18 -11.15
C THR A 285 -7.43 12.35 -11.69
N ASP A 286 -7.61 13.27 -12.64
CA ASP A 286 -8.90 13.54 -13.29
C ASP A 286 -9.40 12.32 -14.08
N ALA A 287 -8.49 11.58 -14.73
CA ALA A 287 -8.84 10.37 -15.47
C ALA A 287 -9.42 9.29 -14.56
N PHE A 288 -8.79 9.03 -13.40
CA PHE A 288 -9.32 8.08 -12.41
C PHE A 288 -10.71 8.49 -11.91
N LEU A 289 -10.92 9.78 -11.61
CA LEU A 289 -12.22 10.29 -11.17
C LEU A 289 -13.28 10.16 -12.27
N ALA A 290 -12.94 10.47 -13.52
CA ALA A 290 -13.85 10.32 -14.66
C ALA A 290 -14.23 8.84 -14.90
N ILE A 291 -13.27 7.93 -14.76
CA ILE A 291 -13.49 6.48 -14.86
C ILE A 291 -14.43 6.01 -13.75
N ALA A 292 -14.17 6.41 -12.50
CA ALA A 292 -14.99 6.05 -11.34
C ALA A 292 -16.46 6.53 -11.47
N ASP A 293 -16.71 7.61 -12.21
CA ASP A 293 -18.05 8.13 -12.48
C ASP A 293 -18.84 7.33 -13.54
N THR A 294 -18.23 6.32 -14.19
CA THR A 294 -18.88 5.46 -15.18
C THR A 294 -19.20 4.07 -14.62
N GLU A 295 -20.26 3.42 -15.12
CA GLU A 295 -20.62 2.06 -14.70
C GLU A 295 -19.52 1.03 -15.04
N GLU A 296 -18.89 1.19 -16.21
CA GLU A 296 -17.78 0.32 -16.64
C GLU A 296 -16.51 0.57 -15.80
N GLY A 297 -16.17 1.82 -15.52
CA GLY A 297 -15.01 2.15 -14.71
C GLY A 297 -15.18 1.82 -13.24
N ALA A 298 -16.38 1.99 -12.67
CA ALA A 298 -16.71 1.53 -11.33
C ALA A 298 -16.54 0.00 -11.23
N ALA A 299 -17.04 -0.77 -12.21
CA ALA A 299 -16.84 -2.21 -12.25
C ALA A 299 -15.36 -2.60 -12.39
N ALA A 300 -14.56 -1.85 -13.16
CA ALA A 300 -13.13 -2.12 -13.29
C ALA A 300 -12.35 -1.82 -11.99
N LEU A 301 -12.71 -0.76 -11.27
CA LEU A 301 -12.11 -0.41 -9.98
C LEU A 301 -12.49 -1.42 -8.88
N ASP A 302 -13.74 -1.87 -8.89
CA ASP A 302 -14.24 -2.95 -8.04
C ASP A 302 -13.50 -4.27 -8.32
N ALA A 303 -13.34 -4.66 -9.59
CA ALA A 303 -12.64 -5.89 -9.93
C ALA A 303 -11.16 -5.89 -9.51
N VAL A 304 -10.47 -4.75 -9.64
CA VAL A 304 -9.05 -4.65 -9.27
C VAL A 304 -8.84 -4.77 -7.76
N TYR A 305 -9.53 -3.95 -6.96
CA TYR A 305 -9.34 -3.93 -5.49
C TYR A 305 -10.60 -3.56 -4.71
N GLU A 306 -11.79 -3.98 -5.14
CA GLU A 306 -13.06 -3.77 -4.43
C GLU A 306 -13.33 -2.26 -4.15
N ILE A 307 -12.95 -1.39 -5.10
CA ILE A 307 -13.06 0.07 -4.94
C ILE A 307 -14.42 0.56 -5.47
N ASP A 308 -15.28 1.02 -4.56
CA ASP A 308 -16.59 1.63 -4.90
C ASP A 308 -16.49 3.09 -5.34
N GLY A 309 -15.42 3.78 -4.94
CA GLY A 309 -15.25 5.18 -5.24
C GLY A 309 -13.87 5.71 -4.93
N LEU A 310 -13.56 6.86 -5.51
CA LEU A 310 -12.30 7.57 -5.32
C LEU A 310 -12.57 8.98 -4.84
N VAL A 311 -11.82 9.40 -3.83
CA VAL A 311 -11.83 10.76 -3.28
C VAL A 311 -10.41 11.32 -3.27
N PRO A 312 -10.21 12.64 -3.16
CA PRO A 312 -8.87 13.20 -2.96
C PRO A 312 -8.18 12.55 -1.76
N ALA A 313 -6.87 12.26 -1.88
CA ALA A 313 -6.10 11.63 -0.82
C ALA A 313 -6.16 12.43 0.49
N ASP A 314 -6.46 11.74 1.59
CA ASP A 314 -6.36 12.31 2.94
C ASP A 314 -4.90 12.23 3.43
N LEU A 315 -4.19 13.36 3.33
CA LEU A 315 -2.80 13.46 3.75
C LEU A 315 -2.63 13.31 5.27
N ASP A 316 -3.62 13.71 6.08
CA ASP A 316 -3.56 13.53 7.54
C ASP A 316 -3.70 12.04 7.89
N ALA A 317 -4.45 11.27 7.10
CA ALA A 317 -4.56 9.82 7.25
C ALA A 317 -3.26 9.10 6.83
N ILE A 318 -2.63 9.54 5.73
CA ILE A 318 -1.31 9.03 5.31
C ILE A 318 -0.25 9.30 6.39
N ASP A 319 -0.25 10.49 7.01
CA ASP A 319 0.66 10.81 8.12
C ASP A 319 0.41 9.96 9.38
N GLN A 320 -0.81 9.47 9.60
CA GLN A 320 -1.08 8.49 10.66
C GLN A 320 -0.48 7.13 10.33
N ALA A 321 -0.60 6.66 9.09
CA ALA A 321 0.03 5.41 8.64
C ALA A 321 1.56 5.49 8.69
N ARG A 322 2.13 6.67 8.40
CA ARG A 322 3.56 6.96 8.51
C ARG A 322 4.09 6.76 9.93
N ALA A 323 3.34 7.15 10.96
CA ALA A 323 3.73 6.91 12.35
C ALA A 323 3.80 5.41 12.69
N VAL A 324 2.96 4.57 12.04
CA VAL A 324 3.04 3.11 12.18
C VAL A 324 4.29 2.59 11.49
N TYR A 325 4.54 3.02 10.25
CA TYR A 325 5.73 2.65 9.48
C TYR A 325 7.04 2.97 10.24
N GLU A 326 7.19 4.20 10.74
CA GLU A 326 8.40 4.66 11.44
C GLU A 326 8.71 3.88 12.74
N ASN A 327 7.74 3.17 13.32
CA ASN A 327 8.00 2.32 14.49
C ASN A 327 8.88 1.11 14.15
N PHE A 328 9.02 0.76 12.87
CA PHE A 328 9.77 -0.41 12.42
C PHE A 328 11.19 -0.10 11.91
N GLY A 329 11.60 1.17 11.91
CA GLY A 329 12.94 1.64 11.53
C GLY A 329 13.09 1.89 10.04
#